data_AF-A0A842QEZ6-F1
#
_entry.id   AF-A0A842QEZ6-F1
#
_cell.length_a   1.000
_cell.length_b   1.000
_cell.length_c   1.000
_cell.angle_alpha   90.00
_cell.angle_beta   90.00
_cell.angle_gamma   90.00
#
_symmetry.space_group_name_H-M   'P 1'
#
loop_
_entity.id
_entity.type
_entity.pdbx_description
1 polymer ?
#
loop_
_entity_poly.entity_id
_entity_poly.type
_entity_poly.pdbx_seq_one_letter_code
_entity_poly.pdbx_strand_id
1 'polypeptide(L)'
;MGLFDWVKRKVRGKEEKPKKGDVRKKPKKATELDKAEAAKAEIEREATDMPTSAEGVPEEHRDEVVTLVAEYERLVKRREELQAERGELTEKLDRGELSPDEFRKKLMSKIQEASAVSDKIKRTSSRLTQLGYRGVLH
;
A
#
# COMPACT_ATOMS: atom_id res chain seq x y z
N MET A 1 -57.87 6.14 -5.89
CA MET A 1 -57.91 5.85 -4.43
C MET A 1 -56.64 5.07 -4.14
N GLY A 2 -55.55 5.59 -3.56
CA GLY A 2 -55.45 6.61 -2.53
C GLY A 2 -54.96 5.92 -1.25
N LEU A 3 -53.65 5.67 -1.13
CA LEU A 3 -52.99 5.27 0.13
C LEU A 3 -51.99 6.36 0.53
N PHE A 4 -52.45 7.60 0.43
CA PHE A 4 -51.78 8.83 0.84
C PHE A 4 -52.05 9.10 2.34
N ASP A 5 -52.05 8.04 3.17
CA ASP A 5 -52.59 8.06 4.53
C ASP A 5 -51.59 7.55 5.58
N TRP A 6 -50.31 7.90 5.40
CA TRP A 6 -49.29 7.78 6.45
C TRP A 6 -48.80 9.15 6.97
N VAL A 7 -49.28 10.25 6.38
CA VAL A 7 -48.99 11.62 6.80
C VAL A 7 -50.16 12.18 7.62
N LYS A 8 -50.25 11.81 8.91
CA LYS A 8 -50.88 12.62 9.97
C LYS A 8 -50.89 11.90 11.32
N ARG A 9 -49.82 12.02 12.11
CA ARG A 9 -49.98 12.01 13.57
C ARG A 9 -48.84 12.73 14.30
N LYS A 10 -49.26 13.76 15.04
CA LYS A 10 -48.65 14.33 16.24
C LYS A 10 -47.58 15.42 16.08
N VAL A 11 -48.12 16.60 15.84
CA VAL A 11 -47.66 17.91 16.33
C VAL A 11 -47.47 17.90 17.86
N ARG A 12 -46.50 18.70 18.32
CA ARG A 12 -46.51 19.61 19.50
C ARG A 12 -45.57 19.27 20.66
N GLY A 13 -44.53 20.09 20.84
CA GLY A 13 -43.83 20.23 22.13
C GLY A 13 -42.49 20.98 22.11
N LYS A 14 -42.54 22.33 22.04
CA LYS A 14 -41.65 23.37 22.64
C LYS A 14 -40.12 23.30 22.37
N GLU A 15 -39.54 24.24 21.63
CA GLU A 15 -39.05 25.56 22.09
C GLU A 15 -38.11 25.52 23.31
N GLU A 16 -36.80 25.64 23.05
CA GLU A 16 -35.89 26.50 23.82
C GLU A 16 -34.58 26.77 23.03
N LYS A 17 -34.33 28.04 22.72
CA LYS A 17 -33.03 28.65 22.37
C LYS A 17 -32.94 29.93 23.23
N PRO A 18 -31.82 30.68 23.26
CA PRO A 18 -30.40 30.33 23.39
C PRO A 18 -29.75 31.10 24.56
N LYS A 19 -28.62 30.66 25.12
CA LYS A 19 -27.78 31.53 25.98
C LYS A 19 -26.47 31.93 25.29
N LYS A 20 -26.36 33.24 25.09
CA LYS A 20 -25.17 34.02 24.74
C LYS A 20 -24.18 34.08 25.91
N GLY A 21 -22.90 34.24 25.57
CA GLY A 21 -21.81 34.74 26.42
C GLY A 21 -20.47 34.35 25.79
N ASP A 22 -19.93 35.17 24.89
CA ASP A 22 -18.84 36.16 25.16
C ASP A 22 -17.51 35.50 25.57
N VAL A 23 -16.31 35.85 25.13
CA VAL A 23 -15.74 36.66 24.04
C VAL A 23 -14.21 36.46 24.17
N ARG A 24 -13.49 36.47 23.04
CA ARG A 24 -12.03 36.72 22.88
C ARG A 24 -11.03 35.83 23.67
N LYS A 25 -10.15 35.17 22.90
CA LYS A 25 -8.77 35.65 22.64
C LYS A 25 -8.05 34.71 21.66
N LYS A 26 -7.69 35.21 20.48
CA LYS A 26 -6.55 34.69 19.72
C LYS A 26 -5.27 35.17 20.42
N PRO A 27 -4.24 34.32 20.47
CA PRO A 27 -2.95 34.76 19.97
C PRO A 27 -2.37 33.79 18.94
N LYS A 28 -1.77 34.38 17.91
CA LYS A 28 -0.91 33.74 16.91
C LYS A 28 0.41 33.31 17.57
N LYS A 29 0.93 32.13 17.23
CA LYS A 29 2.36 31.75 17.14
C LYS A 29 2.38 30.38 16.43
N ALA A 30 2.75 30.31 15.17
CA ALA A 30 4.12 30.29 14.65
C ALA A 30 4.83 28.96 14.96
N THR A 31 4.96 28.15 13.90
CA THR A 31 6.13 27.30 13.58
C THR A 31 6.71 26.39 14.67
N GLU A 32 6.33 25.12 14.62
CA GLU A 32 7.20 23.98 14.95
C GLU A 32 7.14 22.96 13.79
N LEU A 33 7.53 23.41 12.61
CA LEU A 33 8.15 22.56 11.59
C LEU A 33 9.63 22.57 11.95
N ASP A 34 10.10 21.55 12.67
CA ASP A 34 11.53 21.17 12.76
C ASP A 34 11.69 20.09 13.84
N LYS A 35 11.27 18.84 13.54
CA LYS A 35 11.67 17.63 14.30
C LYS A 35 11.29 16.30 13.63
N ALA A 36 11.21 16.28 12.29
CA ALA A 36 10.95 15.05 11.53
C ALA A 36 11.97 14.82 10.39
N GLU A 37 13.16 15.42 10.49
CA GLU A 37 14.22 15.33 9.45
C GLU A 37 15.50 14.65 9.94
N ALA A 38 15.43 13.85 11.02
CA ALA A 38 16.58 13.11 11.55
C ALA A 38 16.32 11.61 11.73
N ALA A 39 15.53 11.00 10.84
CA ALA A 39 15.28 9.55 10.84
C ALA A 39 15.30 8.94 9.43
N LYS A 40 16.14 9.47 8.53
CA LYS A 40 16.32 8.95 7.17
C LYS A 40 17.78 8.74 6.74
N ALA A 41 18.73 8.77 7.67
CA ALA A 41 20.16 8.65 7.37
C ALA A 41 20.86 7.51 8.12
N GLU A 42 20.14 6.45 8.51
CA GLU A 42 20.73 5.30 9.21
C GLU A 42 20.04 3.98 8.84
N ILE A 43 19.76 3.78 7.55
CA ILE A 43 19.45 2.45 6.97
C ILE A 43 20.31 2.27 5.71
N GLU A 44 21.60 2.54 5.84
CA GLU A 44 22.64 2.12 4.91
C GLU A 44 23.75 1.49 5.76
N ARG A 45 23.52 0.29 6.34
CA ARG A 45 24.59 -0.56 6.90
C ARG A 45 24.21 -1.94 7.47
N GLU A 46 23.11 -2.55 7.05
CA GLU A 46 22.89 -3.98 7.35
C GLU A 46 22.43 -4.74 6.10
N ALA A 47 23.36 -4.91 5.16
CA ALA A 47 23.35 -6.06 4.26
C ALA A 47 24.63 -6.87 4.55
N THR A 48 24.79 -7.23 5.82
CA THR A 48 25.83 -8.15 6.27
C THR A 48 25.22 -9.55 6.21
N ASP A 49 25.72 -10.35 5.27
CA ASP A 49 25.73 -11.81 5.28
C ASP A 49 24.62 -12.47 6.11
N MET A 50 23.43 -12.63 5.51
CA MET A 50 22.55 -13.70 6.01
C MET A 50 23.14 -15.03 5.55
N PRO A 51 23.45 -15.97 6.46
CA PRO A 51 23.73 -17.32 6.06
C PRO A 51 22.43 -17.88 5.51
N THR A 52 22.29 -17.89 4.18
CA THR A 52 21.30 -18.69 3.47
C THR A 52 21.67 -20.15 3.70
N SER A 53 21.46 -20.64 4.92
CA SER A 53 21.75 -22.01 5.27
C SER A 53 20.72 -22.86 4.55
N ALA A 54 21.09 -23.36 3.37
CA ALA A 54 20.39 -24.41 2.64
C ALA A 54 20.49 -25.76 3.40
N GLU A 55 20.40 -25.73 4.72
CA GLU A 55 20.38 -26.89 5.59
C GLU A 55 19.10 -27.68 5.30
N GLY A 56 19.25 -28.77 4.54
CA GLY A 56 18.17 -29.67 4.16
C GLY A 56 17.81 -29.69 2.67
N VAL A 57 18.42 -28.83 1.84
CA VAL A 57 18.25 -28.89 0.38
C VAL A 57 19.19 -29.95 -0.20
N PRO A 58 18.69 -30.93 -0.98
CA PRO A 58 19.55 -31.88 -1.68
C PRO A 58 20.57 -31.16 -2.57
N GLU A 59 21.80 -31.64 -2.63
CA GLU A 59 22.90 -30.96 -3.35
C GLU A 59 22.56 -30.71 -4.83
N GLU A 60 21.81 -31.62 -5.44
CA GLU A 60 21.29 -31.55 -6.82
C GLU A 60 20.35 -30.36 -7.08
N HIS A 61 19.74 -29.80 -6.04
CA HIS A 61 18.79 -28.68 -6.15
C HIS A 61 19.35 -27.34 -5.67
N ARG A 62 20.61 -27.28 -5.23
CA ARG A 62 21.19 -26.04 -4.69
C ARG A 62 21.19 -24.91 -5.71
N ASP A 63 21.61 -25.17 -6.93
CA ASP A 63 21.64 -24.17 -8.01
C ASP A 63 20.21 -23.71 -8.38
N GLU A 64 19.26 -24.64 -8.41
CA GLU A 64 17.84 -24.33 -8.63
C GLU A 64 17.30 -23.43 -7.52
N VAL A 65 17.61 -23.72 -6.26
CA VAL A 65 17.20 -22.89 -5.12
C VAL A 65 17.81 -21.49 -5.21
N VAL A 66 19.10 -21.35 -5.51
CA VAL A 66 19.75 -20.03 -5.65
C VAL A 66 19.07 -19.19 -6.74
N THR A 67 18.78 -19.81 -7.89
CA THR A 67 18.10 -19.11 -9.00
C THR A 67 16.67 -18.71 -8.64
N LEU A 68 15.92 -19.57 -7.96
CA LEU A 68 14.55 -19.29 -7.52
C LEU A 68 14.48 -18.22 -6.42
N VAL A 69 15.45 -18.19 -5.49
CA VAL A 69 15.55 -17.12 -4.48
C VAL A 69 15.80 -15.79 -5.16
N ALA A 70 16.77 -15.72 -6.08
CA ALA A 70 17.04 -14.50 -6.84
C ALA A 70 15.83 -14.06 -7.69
N GLU A 71 15.08 -15.00 -8.26
CA GLU A 71 13.84 -14.69 -8.97
C GLU A 71 12.77 -14.14 -8.02
N TYR A 72 12.59 -14.76 -6.85
CA TYR A 72 11.64 -14.31 -5.84
C TYR A 72 11.92 -12.85 -5.43
N GLU A 73 13.17 -12.53 -5.10
CA GLU A 73 13.57 -11.16 -4.72
C GLU A 73 13.31 -10.14 -5.83
N ARG A 74 13.62 -10.49 -7.09
CA ARG A 74 13.32 -9.62 -8.26
C ARG A 74 11.82 -9.39 -8.41
N LEU A 75 11.00 -10.41 -8.19
CA LEU A 75 9.55 -10.30 -8.28
C LEU A 75 8.97 -9.45 -7.15
N VAL A 76 9.47 -9.60 -5.92
CA VAL A 76 9.08 -8.75 -4.78
C VAL A 76 9.41 -7.29 -5.08
N LYS A 77 10.64 -7.01 -5.53
CA LYS A 77 11.04 -5.67 -5.94
C LYS A 77 10.14 -5.11 -7.05
N ARG A 78 9.82 -5.91 -8.07
CA ARG A 78 8.93 -5.47 -9.15
C ARG A 78 7.52 -5.15 -8.64
N ARG A 79 7.02 -5.88 -7.64
CA ARG A 79 5.73 -5.60 -7.01
C ARG A 79 5.73 -4.24 -6.29
N GLU A 80 6.82 -3.91 -5.60
CA GLU A 80 6.99 -2.61 -4.94
C GLU A 80 7.06 -1.47 -5.96
N GLU A 81 7.83 -1.64 -7.03
CA GLU A 81 7.88 -0.69 -8.15
C GLU A 81 6.50 -0.47 -8.76
N LEU A 82 5.72 -1.54 -8.98
CA LEU A 82 4.35 -1.42 -9.50
C LEU A 82 3.41 -0.66 -8.57
N GLN A 83 3.62 -0.76 -7.25
CA GLN A 83 2.87 0.03 -6.29
C GLN A 83 3.24 1.52 -6.37
N ALA A 84 4.53 1.84 -6.51
CA ALA A 84 5.00 3.20 -6.71
C ALA A 84 4.49 3.79 -8.03
N GLU A 85 4.60 3.05 -9.14
CA GLU A 85 4.13 3.45 -10.46
C GLU A 85 2.61 3.74 -10.47
N ARG A 86 1.80 2.99 -9.71
CA ARG A 86 0.36 3.29 -9.54
C ARG A 86 0.12 4.60 -8.80
N GLY A 87 0.93 4.90 -7.78
CA GLY A 87 0.92 6.19 -7.10
C GLY A 87 1.23 7.32 -8.08
N GLU A 88 2.31 7.19 -8.85
CA GLU A 88 2.71 8.18 -9.85
C GLU A 88 1.65 8.42 -10.92
N LEU A 89 0.94 7.37 -11.37
CA LEU A 89 -0.16 7.53 -12.34
C LEU A 89 -1.28 8.40 -11.77
N THR A 90 -1.55 8.29 -10.48
CA THR A 90 -2.56 9.11 -9.78
C THR A 90 -2.09 10.55 -9.70
N GLU A 91 -0.83 10.78 -9.31
CA GLU A 91 -0.23 12.12 -9.28
C GLU A 91 -0.19 12.79 -10.66
N LYS A 92 0.08 12.02 -11.73
CA LYS A 92 0.06 12.51 -13.11
C LYS A 92 -1.35 12.88 -13.56
N LEU A 93 -2.37 12.12 -13.14
CA LEU A 93 -3.78 12.47 -13.38
C LEU A 93 -4.16 13.77 -12.64
N ASP A 94 -3.79 13.89 -11.37
CA ASP A 94 -4.11 15.06 -10.54
C ASP A 94 -3.44 16.34 -11.07
N ARG A 95 -2.23 16.22 -11.63
CA ARG A 95 -1.53 17.31 -12.33
C ARG A 95 -2.10 17.65 -13.71
N GLY A 96 -3.00 16.82 -14.24
CA GLY A 96 -3.53 16.97 -15.60
C GLY A 96 -2.54 16.58 -16.71
N GLU A 97 -1.47 15.85 -16.37
CA GLU A 97 -0.48 15.32 -17.34
C GLU A 97 -1.01 14.09 -18.10
N LEU A 98 -2.11 13.50 -17.63
CA LEU A 98 -2.80 12.37 -18.26
C LEU A 98 -4.28 12.69 -18.43
N SER A 99 -4.83 12.29 -19.58
CA SER A 99 -6.29 12.25 -19.73
C SER A 99 -6.90 11.10 -18.88
N PRO A 100 -8.16 11.23 -18.43
CA PRO A 100 -8.82 10.17 -17.65
C PRO A 100 -8.83 8.80 -18.35
N ASP A 101 -8.95 8.77 -19.68
CA ASP A 101 -8.98 7.53 -20.45
C ASP A 101 -7.60 6.89 -20.59
N GLU A 102 -6.54 7.68 -20.75
CA GLU A 102 -5.17 7.18 -20.73
C GLU A 102 -4.77 6.66 -19.34
N PHE A 103 -5.18 7.38 -18.28
CA PHE A 103 -4.99 6.93 -16.92
C PHE A 103 -5.63 5.56 -16.67
N ARG A 104 -6.91 5.39 -17.06
CA ARG A 104 -7.62 4.10 -16.93
C ARG A 104 -6.89 2.97 -17.66
N LYS A 105 -6.45 3.20 -18.90
CA LYS A 105 -5.71 2.20 -19.68
C LYS A 105 -4.40 1.81 -19.00
N LYS A 106 -3.59 2.80 -18.58
CA LYS A 106 -2.32 2.55 -17.89
C LYS A 106 -2.54 1.87 -16.55
N LEU A 107 -3.52 2.30 -15.76
CA LEU A 107 -3.87 1.70 -14.48
C LEU A 107 -4.28 0.23 -14.64
N MET A 108 -5.15 -0.09 -15.61
CA MET A 108 -5.56 -1.48 -15.86
C MET A 108 -4.38 -2.37 -16.26
N SER A 109 -3.50 -1.87 -17.13
CA SER A 109 -2.27 -2.59 -17.50
C SER A 109 -1.40 -2.87 -16.26
N LYS A 110 -1.22 -1.89 -15.38
CA LYS A 110 -0.45 -2.06 -14.13
C LYS A 110 -1.09 -3.02 -13.14
N ILE A 111 -2.42 -3.05 -13.05
CA ILE A 111 -3.16 -4.01 -12.21
C ILE A 111 -2.98 -5.44 -12.75
N GLN A 112 -3.04 -5.63 -14.06
CA GLN A 112 -2.81 -6.92 -14.69
C GLN A 112 -1.37 -7.40 -14.47
N GLU A 113 -0.39 -6.50 -14.65
CA GLU A 113 1.02 -6.78 -14.38
C GLU A 113 1.24 -7.19 -12.91
N ALA A 114 0.68 -6.43 -11.96
CA ALA A 114 0.81 -6.72 -10.53
C ALA A 114 0.17 -8.06 -10.14
N SER A 115 -0.93 -8.44 -10.80
CA SER A 115 -1.58 -9.74 -10.61
C SER A 115 -0.68 -10.87 -11.11
N ALA A 116 -0.11 -10.73 -12.31
CA ALA A 116 0.83 -11.70 -12.87
C ALA A 116 2.10 -11.85 -12.04
N VAL A 117 2.67 -10.75 -11.52
CA VAL A 117 3.82 -10.78 -10.61
C VAL A 117 3.46 -11.50 -9.31
N SER A 118 2.29 -11.21 -8.73
CA SER A 118 1.83 -11.86 -7.50
C SER A 118 1.66 -13.37 -7.66
N ASP A 119 1.16 -13.82 -8.81
CA ASP A 119 1.04 -15.25 -9.11
C ASP A 119 2.39 -15.92 -9.31
N LYS A 120 3.36 -15.24 -9.94
CA LYS A 120 4.74 -15.73 -10.03
C LYS A 120 5.38 -15.88 -8.65
N ILE A 121 5.25 -14.88 -7.78
CA ILE A 121 5.76 -14.93 -6.39
C ILE A 121 5.22 -16.17 -5.66
N LYS A 122 3.91 -16.44 -5.76
CA LYS A 122 3.29 -17.64 -5.16
C LYS A 122 3.84 -18.94 -5.72
N ARG A 123 4.07 -19.01 -7.04
CA ARG A 123 4.64 -20.21 -7.68
C ARG A 123 6.09 -20.43 -7.27
N THR A 124 6.91 -19.39 -7.30
CA THR A 124 8.33 -19.43 -6.92
C THR A 124 8.50 -19.80 -5.44
N SER A 125 7.73 -19.18 -4.54
CA SER A 125 7.73 -19.53 -3.10
C SER A 125 7.26 -20.97 -2.85
N SER A 126 6.22 -21.43 -3.55
CA SER A 126 5.78 -22.82 -3.49
C SER A 126 6.87 -23.78 -3.98
N ARG A 127 7.59 -23.43 -5.05
CA ARG A 127 8.69 -24.26 -5.57
C ARG A 127 9.86 -24.32 -4.59
N LEU A 128 10.26 -23.19 -4.01
CA LEU A 128 11.27 -23.12 -2.97
C LEU A 128 10.91 -24.02 -1.78
N THR A 129 9.65 -23.97 -1.33
CA THR A 129 9.15 -24.83 -0.25
C THR A 129 9.23 -26.31 -0.61
N GLN A 130 8.89 -26.69 -1.85
CA GLN A 130 8.99 -28.07 -2.34
C GLN A 130 10.43 -28.59 -2.38
N LEU A 131 11.40 -27.71 -2.67
CA LEU A 131 12.83 -28.04 -2.69
C LEU A 131 13.44 -28.09 -1.28
N GLY A 132 12.64 -27.87 -0.23
CA GLY A 132 13.09 -27.90 1.16
C GLY A 132 13.80 -26.63 1.61
N TYR A 133 13.68 -25.52 0.86
CA TYR A 133 14.21 -24.23 1.28
C TYR A 133 13.48 -23.73 2.53
N ARG A 134 14.25 -23.45 3.59
CA ARG A 134 13.75 -22.95 4.89
C ARG A 134 14.21 -21.54 5.24
N GLY A 135 14.84 -20.84 4.30
CA GLY A 135 15.21 -19.45 4.50
C GLY A 135 13.98 -18.55 4.66
N VAL A 136 14.20 -17.39 5.30
CA VAL A 136 13.16 -16.37 5.46
C VAL A 136 12.97 -15.67 4.12
N LEU A 137 11.79 -15.80 3.53
CA LEU A 137 11.38 -15.04 2.35
C LEU A 137 10.67 -13.76 2.84
N HIS A 138 11.27 -12.60 2.56
CA HIS A 138 10.72 -11.29 2.90
C HIS A 138 9.57 -10.86 1.97
#